data_AF-A0A849GHR1-F1
#
_entry.id   AF-A0A849GHR1-F1
#
_cell.length_a   1.000
_cell.length_b   1.000
_cell.length_c   1.000
_cell.angle_alpha   90.00
_cell.angle_beta   90.00
_cell.angle_gamma   90.00
#
_symmetry.space_group_name_H-M   'P 1'
#
loop_
_entity.id
_entity.type
_entity.pdbx_description
1 polymer ?
#
loop_
_entity_poly.entity_id
_entity_poly.type
_entity_poly.pdbx_seq_one_letter_code
_entity_poly.pdbx_strand_id
1 'polypeptide(L)'
;VLQGWDGIDLVFPGDYFGLVFEQDYLPSTHKVNFGPSAVASPDAFVLPKPSVHGEPTYDMSTDKGAYIWKETAGEWRFRVTGGGGPAINYTGTIISDTAFDAVIYRNIEGYNDTITVSSHSIDFDLRVAGPWFDGLDIQVAPDAVLTLQMNNQNNVFVGGQKWPTLPGILTLTDN
;
A
#
# COMPACT_ATOMS: atom_id res chain seq x y z
N VAL A 1 -0.28 -11.36 -25.53
CA VAL A 1 0.72 -10.31 -25.26
C VAL A 1 0.90 -10.30 -23.76
N LEU A 2 1.99 -10.89 -23.26
CA LEU A 2 2.30 -10.84 -21.83
C LEU A 2 2.73 -9.42 -21.54
N GLN A 3 2.01 -8.73 -20.66
CA GLN A 3 2.37 -7.41 -20.15
C GLN A 3 3.52 -7.64 -19.17
N GLY A 4 4.72 -7.87 -19.73
CA GLY A 4 5.94 -8.06 -18.97
C GLY A 4 6.33 -6.72 -18.36
N TRP A 5 6.30 -6.65 -17.04
CA TRP A 5 6.99 -5.59 -16.33
C TRP A 5 8.48 -5.91 -16.42
N ASP A 6 9.20 -5.22 -17.29
CA ASP A 6 10.66 -5.23 -17.28
C ASP A 6 11.11 -4.30 -16.13
N GLY A 7 11.69 -4.88 -15.09
CA GLY A 7 12.13 -4.17 -13.89
C GLY A 7 13.27 -4.88 -13.18
N ILE A 8 13.97 -4.15 -12.30
CA ILE A 8 15.01 -4.66 -11.42
C ILE A 8 14.50 -4.56 -9.97
N ASP A 9 14.37 -5.70 -9.31
CA ASP A 9 14.04 -5.75 -7.89
C ASP A 9 15.31 -5.47 -7.07
N LEU A 10 15.26 -4.46 -6.22
CA LEU A 10 16.38 -4.04 -5.40
C LEU A 10 15.95 -3.97 -3.93
N VAL A 11 16.70 -4.63 -3.04
CA VAL A 11 16.45 -4.65 -1.60
C VAL A 11 17.61 -3.94 -0.89
N PHE A 12 17.33 -2.91 -0.11
CA PHE A 12 18.36 -2.11 0.57
C PHE A 12 18.11 -1.99 2.07
N PRO A 13 19.16 -2.09 2.91
CA PRO A 13 19.06 -1.96 4.36
C PRO A 13 19.13 -0.50 4.88
N GLY A 14 19.05 0.52 4.02
CA GLY A 14 19.26 1.93 4.40
C GLY A 14 18.25 2.92 3.80
N ASP A 15 18.29 4.17 4.25
CA ASP A 15 17.28 5.22 3.91
C ASP A 15 17.40 5.81 2.50
N TYR A 16 18.49 5.52 1.78
CA TYR A 16 18.77 6.13 0.49
C TYR A 16 19.28 5.10 -0.53
N PHE A 17 18.84 5.26 -1.77
CA PHE A 17 19.35 4.56 -2.93
C PHE A 17 19.59 5.56 -4.05
N GLY A 18 20.69 5.40 -4.78
CA GLY A 18 21.03 6.19 -5.95
C GLY A 18 21.15 5.28 -7.17
N LEU A 19 20.40 5.59 -8.23
CA LEU A 19 20.60 4.99 -9.55
C LEU A 19 21.56 5.84 -10.35
N VAL A 20 22.58 5.20 -10.94
CA VAL A 20 23.38 5.75 -12.04
C VAL A 20 23.23 4.78 -13.20
N PHE A 21 22.85 5.28 -14.38
CA PHE A 21 22.84 4.48 -15.60
C PHE A 21 23.50 5.25 -16.73
N GLU A 22 24.25 4.53 -17.56
CA GLU A 22 24.74 5.02 -18.85
C GLU A 22 23.81 4.50 -19.94
N GLN A 23 23.33 5.39 -20.81
CA GLN A 23 22.60 5.00 -22.01
C GLN A 23 23.40 5.41 -23.25
N ASP A 24 23.67 4.43 -24.11
CA ASP A 24 24.15 4.60 -25.49
C ASP A 24 25.41 5.47 -25.67
N TYR A 25 26.33 5.48 -24.69
CA TYR A 25 27.63 6.19 -24.74
C TYR A 25 27.53 7.70 -25.04
N LEU A 26 26.35 8.30 -24.89
CA LEU A 26 26.13 9.74 -25.07
C LEU A 26 25.98 10.40 -23.70
N PRO A 27 26.83 11.37 -23.33
CA PRO A 27 26.64 12.11 -22.09
C PRO A 27 25.34 12.93 -22.18
N SER A 28 24.31 12.51 -21.44
CA SER A 28 23.05 13.24 -21.32
C SER A 28 23.25 14.47 -20.43
N THR A 29 22.87 15.65 -20.93
CA THR A 29 23.00 16.94 -20.22
C THR A 29 21.76 17.33 -19.41
N HIS A 30 20.83 16.40 -19.16
CA HIS A 30 19.57 16.71 -18.48
C HIS A 30 19.79 16.84 -16.98
N LYS A 31 19.76 18.09 -16.49
CA LYS A 31 19.91 18.46 -15.07
C LYS A 31 18.53 18.50 -14.41
N VAL A 32 18.38 17.82 -13.27
CA VAL A 32 17.26 18.06 -12.34
C VAL A 32 17.83 18.14 -10.92
N ASN A 33 17.60 19.28 -10.26
CA ASN A 33 18.05 19.55 -8.88
C ASN A 33 16.93 19.22 -7.88
N PHE A 34 17.30 18.71 -6.69
CA PHE A 34 16.45 18.73 -5.51
C PHE A 34 17.26 19.24 -4.29
N GLY A 35 16.64 20.08 -3.44
CA GLY A 35 17.32 20.95 -2.45
C GLY A 35 17.91 20.27 -1.20
N PRO A 36 18.25 21.06 -0.15
CA PRO A 36 19.40 21.94 -0.14
C PRO A 36 20.71 21.29 0.37
N SER A 37 20.72 20.01 0.75
CA SER A 37 21.91 19.39 1.37
C SER A 37 22.14 17.92 0.97
N ALA A 38 22.61 17.74 -0.26
CA ALA A 38 23.52 16.70 -0.78
C ALA A 38 23.31 15.22 -0.43
N VAL A 39 22.90 14.45 -1.44
CA VAL A 39 23.36 13.06 -1.66
C VAL A 39 24.60 13.15 -2.55
N ALA A 40 25.70 12.51 -2.13
CA ALA A 40 27.08 12.83 -2.51
C ALA A 40 27.55 12.41 -3.94
N SER A 41 26.67 12.35 -4.93
CA SER A 41 27.06 12.23 -6.34
C SER A 41 26.13 13.07 -7.23
N PRO A 42 26.66 13.87 -8.17
CA PRO A 42 25.85 14.70 -9.07
C PRO A 42 24.84 13.93 -9.93
N ASP A 43 24.97 12.60 -10.02
CA ASP A 43 24.17 11.74 -10.91
C ASP A 43 23.20 10.81 -10.15
N ALA A 44 22.97 11.03 -8.85
CA ALA A 44 22.12 10.15 -8.05
C ALA A 44 20.63 10.52 -8.11
N PHE A 45 19.77 9.55 -8.46
CA PHE A 45 18.32 9.65 -8.29
C PHE A 45 17.88 9.28 -6.87
N VAL A 46 17.19 10.15 -6.14
CA VAL A 46 16.60 9.84 -4.83
C VAL A 46 15.13 9.47 -5.03
N LEU A 47 14.80 8.19 -4.84
CA LEU A 47 13.41 7.76 -4.71
C LEU A 47 12.85 8.27 -3.38
N PRO A 48 11.61 8.79 -3.33
CA PRO A 48 11.01 9.10 -2.05
C PRO A 48 10.87 7.80 -1.25
N LYS A 49 11.21 7.85 0.05
CA LYS A 49 11.04 6.72 0.95
C LYS A 49 9.55 6.38 1.02
N PRO A 50 9.15 5.12 0.74
CA PRO A 50 7.77 4.71 0.93
C PRO A 50 7.32 5.01 2.36
N SER A 51 6.17 5.65 2.49
CA SER A 51 5.57 5.96 3.77
C SER A 51 4.21 5.27 3.86
N VAL A 52 3.95 4.65 5.01
CA VAL A 52 2.65 4.07 5.33
C VAL A 52 1.65 5.13 5.79
N HIS A 53 2.10 6.37 6.05
CA HIS A 53 1.28 7.40 6.69
C HIS A 53 0.43 8.19 5.70
N GLY A 54 -0.72 8.65 6.20
CA GLY A 54 -1.62 9.57 5.51
C GLY A 54 -2.63 8.88 4.59
N GLU A 55 -3.83 9.47 4.50
CA GLU A 55 -4.89 8.96 3.63
C GLU A 55 -4.52 9.12 2.15
N PRO A 56 -4.54 8.03 1.36
CA PRO A 56 -4.37 8.12 -0.08
C PRO A 56 -5.58 8.81 -0.71
N THR A 57 -5.35 9.76 -1.63
CA THR A 57 -6.46 10.43 -2.33
C THR A 57 -7.03 9.56 -3.45
N TYR A 58 -8.13 8.85 -3.25
CA TYR A 58 -8.79 8.02 -4.29
C TYR A 58 -10.23 8.46 -4.60
N ASP A 59 -10.67 8.16 -5.82
CA ASP A 59 -12.05 8.37 -6.28
C ASP A 59 -12.78 7.03 -6.37
N MET A 60 -13.74 6.78 -5.47
CA MET A 60 -14.48 5.51 -5.41
C MET A 60 -15.27 5.22 -6.69
N SER A 61 -15.58 6.24 -7.50
CA SER A 61 -16.31 6.09 -8.75
C SER A 61 -15.45 5.64 -9.93
N THR A 62 -14.12 5.72 -9.82
CA THR A 62 -13.20 5.42 -10.93
C THR A 62 -12.03 4.53 -10.52
N ASP A 63 -11.51 4.71 -9.31
CA ASP A 63 -10.39 3.95 -8.79
C ASP A 63 -10.81 2.58 -8.26
N LYS A 64 -10.03 1.55 -8.61
CA LYS A 64 -10.19 0.16 -8.15
C LYS A 64 -8.93 -0.28 -7.44
N GLY A 65 -9.05 -0.63 -6.18
CA GLY A 65 -7.94 -1.15 -5.41
C GLY A 65 -8.26 -1.30 -3.93
N ALA A 66 -7.32 -1.95 -3.26
CA ALA A 66 -7.16 -1.96 -1.82
C ALA A 66 -6.18 -0.85 -1.40
N TYR A 67 -6.51 -0.15 -0.34
CA TYR A 67 -5.75 0.97 0.20
C TYR A 67 -5.50 0.71 1.67
N ILE A 68 -4.24 0.85 2.10
CA ILE A 68 -3.87 0.73 3.50
C ILE A 68 -2.96 1.87 3.91
N TRP A 69 -3.27 2.51 5.03
CA TRP A 69 -2.45 3.59 5.58
C TRP A 69 -2.57 3.66 7.10
N LYS A 70 -1.60 4.33 7.71
CA LYS A 70 -1.60 4.69 9.12
C LYS A 70 -1.96 6.18 9.25
N GLU A 71 -2.89 6.49 10.13
CA GLU A 71 -3.17 7.86 10.54
C GLU A 71 -2.05 8.39 11.43
N THR A 72 -1.85 9.70 11.46
CA THR A 72 -0.89 10.34 12.38
C THR A 72 -1.18 10.03 13.86
N ALA A 73 -2.45 9.72 14.18
CA ALA A 73 -2.87 9.32 15.53
C ALA A 73 -2.54 7.85 15.86
N GLY A 74 -2.07 7.05 14.90
CA GLY A 74 -1.61 5.67 15.09
C GLY A 74 -2.56 4.59 14.56
N GLU A 75 -3.82 4.92 14.25
CA GLU A 75 -4.80 3.96 13.73
C GLU A 75 -4.48 3.54 12.30
N TRP A 76 -4.61 2.26 11.99
CA TRP A 76 -4.54 1.77 10.62
C TRP A 76 -5.91 1.81 9.97
N ARG A 77 -5.95 2.19 8.70
CA ARG A 77 -7.15 2.20 7.87
C ARG A 77 -6.92 1.26 6.69
N PHE A 78 -7.86 0.38 6.46
CA PHE A 78 -7.93 -0.46 5.27
C PHE A 78 -9.23 -0.17 4.53
N ARG A 79 -9.15 0.08 3.22
CA ARG A 79 -10.30 0.36 2.36
C ARG A 79 -10.18 -0.38 1.04
N VAL A 80 -11.29 -0.85 0.52
CA VAL A 80 -11.39 -1.46 -0.81
C VAL A 80 -12.49 -0.77 -1.60
N THR A 81 -12.33 -0.65 -2.92
CA THR A 81 -13.22 0.16 -3.77
C THR A 81 -13.72 -0.61 -5.00
N GLY A 82 -14.94 -0.31 -5.45
CA GLY A 82 -15.56 -0.92 -6.64
C GLY A 82 -15.25 -0.20 -7.96
N GLY A 83 -14.81 1.07 -7.90
CA GLY A 83 -14.45 1.90 -9.05
C GLY A 83 -15.57 2.06 -10.08
N GLY A 84 -16.80 2.29 -9.61
CA GLY A 84 -17.97 2.58 -10.42
C GLY A 84 -18.51 1.43 -11.28
N GLY A 85 -17.92 0.23 -11.19
CA GLY A 85 -18.18 -0.89 -12.08
C GLY A 85 -18.93 -2.07 -11.44
N PRO A 86 -18.94 -3.22 -12.13
CA PRO A 86 -19.39 -4.49 -11.54
C PRO A 86 -18.63 -4.83 -10.26
N ALA A 87 -19.23 -5.69 -9.44
CA ALA A 87 -18.64 -6.12 -8.17
C ALA A 87 -17.23 -6.73 -8.35
N ILE A 88 -16.31 -6.33 -7.48
CA ILE A 88 -14.94 -6.84 -7.37
C ILE A 88 -14.79 -7.47 -5.99
N ASN A 89 -14.15 -8.64 -5.95
CA ASN A 89 -13.90 -9.35 -4.71
C ASN A 89 -12.49 -9.05 -4.19
N TYR A 90 -12.35 -8.75 -2.90
CA TYR A 90 -11.08 -8.55 -2.20
C TYR A 90 -11.01 -9.58 -1.08
N THR A 91 -10.10 -10.55 -1.23
CA THR A 91 -9.89 -11.60 -0.24
C THR A 91 -8.49 -11.56 0.31
N GLY A 92 -8.34 -11.78 1.62
CA GLY A 92 -7.04 -11.74 2.26
C GLY A 92 -7.10 -11.86 3.77
N THR A 93 -5.94 -11.66 4.38
CA THR A 93 -5.75 -11.67 5.82
C THR A 93 -4.87 -10.49 6.24
N ILE A 94 -5.25 -9.80 7.31
CA ILE A 94 -4.37 -8.86 8.02
C ILE A 94 -3.88 -9.57 9.29
N ILE A 95 -2.57 -9.63 9.46
CA ILE A 95 -1.91 -10.26 10.60
C ILE A 95 -1.20 -9.17 11.40
N SER A 96 -1.23 -9.28 12.73
CA SER A 96 -0.49 -8.41 13.63
C SER A 96 0.43 -9.23 14.52
N ASP A 97 1.64 -8.74 14.80
CA ASP A 97 2.56 -9.37 15.75
C ASP A 97 2.17 -9.13 17.22
N THR A 98 1.36 -8.10 17.49
CA THR A 98 0.65 -7.90 18.75
C THR A 98 -0.86 -8.16 18.59
N ALA A 99 -1.57 -8.33 19.70
CA ALA A 99 -3.02 -8.43 19.64
C ALA A 99 -3.67 -7.13 19.12
N PHE A 100 -4.82 -7.23 18.43
CA PHE A 100 -5.63 -6.06 18.10
C PHE A 100 -6.30 -5.48 19.34
N ASP A 101 -6.18 -4.17 19.52
CA ASP A 101 -6.91 -3.44 20.55
C ASP A 101 -8.36 -3.20 20.13
N ALA A 102 -8.58 -2.90 18.84
CA ALA A 102 -9.90 -2.75 18.25
C ALA A 102 -9.88 -3.01 16.74
N VAL A 103 -11.00 -3.52 16.23
CA VAL A 103 -11.30 -3.64 14.80
C VAL A 103 -12.70 -3.09 14.57
N ILE A 104 -12.82 -1.99 13.82
CA ILE A 104 -14.08 -1.29 13.56
C ILE A 104 -14.43 -1.45 12.08
N TYR A 105 -15.61 -1.99 11.80
CA TYR A 105 -16.07 -2.25 10.44
C TYR A 105 -16.61 -0.98 9.79
N ARG A 106 -16.32 -0.79 8.51
CA ARG A 106 -16.76 0.36 7.71
C ARG A 106 -17.47 -0.12 6.46
N ASN A 107 -18.75 0.25 6.34
CA ASN A 107 -19.64 -0.05 5.22
C ASN A 107 -19.83 -1.53 4.87
N ILE A 108 -19.47 -2.45 5.78
CA ILE A 108 -19.58 -3.89 5.54
C ILE A 108 -21.04 -4.32 5.43
N GLU A 109 -21.37 -5.01 4.33
CA GLU A 109 -22.69 -5.52 4.01
C GLU A 109 -22.78 -7.02 4.34
N GLY A 110 -23.55 -7.38 5.37
CA GLY A 110 -23.52 -8.74 5.94
C GLY A 110 -24.04 -9.90 5.08
N TYR A 111 -24.41 -9.69 3.81
CA TYR A 111 -24.87 -10.78 2.92
C TYR A 111 -23.77 -11.29 1.97
N ASN A 112 -22.86 -10.41 1.56
CA ASN A 112 -21.81 -10.64 0.57
C ASN A 112 -20.40 -10.45 1.14
N ASP A 113 -20.28 -9.86 2.32
CA ASP A 113 -19.00 -9.66 2.99
C ASP A 113 -18.85 -10.57 4.19
N THR A 114 -17.66 -11.13 4.36
CA THR A 114 -17.31 -11.90 5.55
C THR A 114 -16.05 -11.35 6.18
N ILE A 115 -16.08 -11.19 7.50
CA ILE A 115 -14.93 -10.77 8.31
C ILE A 115 -14.88 -11.65 9.55
N THR A 116 -13.75 -12.34 9.73
CA THR A 116 -13.49 -13.16 10.91
C THR A 116 -12.28 -12.58 11.64
N VAL A 117 -12.49 -12.18 12.90
CA VAL A 117 -11.44 -11.56 13.72
C VAL A 117 -11.01 -12.54 14.81
N SER A 118 -9.70 -12.78 14.88
CA SER A 118 -9.01 -13.40 16.02
C SER A 118 -8.18 -12.35 16.76
N SER A 119 -7.43 -12.74 17.80
CA SER A 119 -6.57 -11.79 18.50
C SER A 119 -5.45 -11.22 17.62
N HIS A 120 -4.96 -11.97 16.63
CA HIS A 120 -3.79 -11.58 15.80
C HIS A 120 -4.04 -11.69 14.29
N SER A 121 -5.24 -12.10 13.85
CA SER A 121 -5.60 -12.15 12.44
C SER A 121 -7.00 -11.59 12.17
N ILE A 122 -7.16 -10.96 11.00
CA ILE A 122 -8.44 -10.57 10.43
C ILE A 122 -8.52 -11.19 9.04
N ASP A 123 -9.34 -12.22 8.88
CA ASP A 123 -9.65 -12.80 7.57
C ASP A 123 -10.83 -12.06 6.95
N PHE A 124 -10.71 -11.66 5.69
CA PHE A 124 -11.75 -10.90 5.00
C PHE A 124 -12.03 -11.45 3.59
N ASP A 125 -13.30 -11.37 3.22
CA ASP A 125 -13.82 -11.52 1.86
C ASP A 125 -14.83 -10.39 1.64
N LEU A 126 -14.44 -9.36 0.88
CA LEU A 126 -15.21 -8.14 0.69
C LEU A 126 -15.59 -7.96 -0.78
N ARG A 127 -16.86 -7.76 -1.07
CA ARG A 127 -17.39 -7.68 -2.44
C ARG A 127 -18.00 -6.31 -2.71
N VAL A 128 -17.20 -5.43 -3.29
CA VAL A 128 -17.56 -4.03 -3.54
C VAL A 128 -18.01 -3.81 -4.99
N ALA A 129 -19.15 -3.16 -5.20
CA ALA A 129 -19.64 -2.75 -6.51
C ALA A 129 -19.89 -1.24 -6.58
N GLY A 130 -19.95 -0.68 -7.80
CA GLY A 130 -20.31 0.72 -7.99
C GLY A 130 -19.32 1.70 -7.32
N PRO A 131 -19.77 2.92 -6.98
CA PRO A 131 -18.93 3.97 -6.40
C PRO A 131 -18.79 3.84 -4.87
N TRP A 132 -18.80 2.61 -4.35
CA TRP A 132 -18.78 2.34 -2.92
C TRP A 132 -17.41 1.83 -2.45
N PHE A 133 -17.28 1.76 -1.13
CA PHE A 133 -16.11 1.20 -0.46
C PHE A 133 -16.53 0.40 0.76
N ASP A 134 -15.73 -0.62 1.06
CA ASP A 134 -15.77 -1.38 2.31
C ASP A 134 -14.43 -1.23 3.03
N GLY A 135 -14.38 -1.49 4.33
CA GLY A 135 -13.11 -1.46 5.03
C GLY A 135 -13.14 -1.66 6.53
N LEU A 136 -11.96 -1.45 7.12
CA LEU A 136 -11.65 -1.68 8.51
C LEU A 136 -10.84 -0.50 9.08
N ASP A 137 -11.13 -0.13 10.31
CA ASP A 137 -10.20 0.65 11.13
C ASP A 137 -9.64 -0.24 12.22
N ILE A 138 -8.31 -0.25 12.33
CA ILE A 138 -7.58 -1.21 13.14
C ILE A 138 -6.72 -0.45 14.13
N GLN A 139 -6.88 -0.76 15.40
CA GLN A 139 -6.04 -0.30 16.49
C GLN A 139 -5.18 -1.46 16.99
N VAL A 140 -3.89 -1.20 17.13
CA VAL A 140 -2.86 -2.10 17.64
C VAL A 140 -1.93 -1.31 18.54
N ALA A 141 -1.13 -2.01 19.34
CA ALA A 141 -0.10 -1.38 20.15
C ALA A 141 0.83 -0.50 19.29
N PRO A 142 1.42 0.57 19.87
CA PRO A 142 2.49 1.31 19.22
C PRO A 142 3.60 0.36 18.74
N ASP A 143 4.19 0.66 17.59
CA ASP A 143 5.26 -0.12 16.96
C ASP A 143 4.91 -1.54 16.52
N ALA A 144 3.63 -1.96 16.63
CA ALA A 144 3.17 -3.24 16.09
C ALA A 144 3.41 -3.33 14.57
N VAL A 145 3.81 -4.52 14.14
CA VAL A 145 4.03 -4.86 12.73
C VAL A 145 2.77 -5.50 12.19
N LEU A 146 2.19 -4.88 11.16
CA LEU A 146 1.09 -5.47 10.40
C LEU A 146 1.61 -6.17 9.16
N THR A 147 0.97 -7.27 8.79
CA THR A 147 1.18 -7.92 7.49
C THR A 147 -0.15 -8.04 6.79
N LEU A 148 -0.26 -7.46 5.58
CA LEU A 148 -1.39 -7.66 4.69
C LEU A 148 -1.02 -8.76 3.69
N GLN A 149 -1.83 -9.81 3.63
CA GLN A 149 -1.73 -10.87 2.64
C GLN A 149 -2.98 -10.86 1.77
N MET A 150 -2.81 -10.53 0.48
CA MET A 150 -3.90 -10.63 -0.49
C MET A 150 -3.92 -12.04 -1.11
N ASN A 151 -5.11 -12.65 -1.17
CA ASN A 151 -5.31 -13.96 -1.80
C ASN A 151 -5.57 -13.85 -3.32
N ASN A 152 -5.79 -12.63 -3.82
CA ASN A 152 -5.99 -12.34 -5.23
C ASN A 152 -4.99 -11.27 -5.71
N GLN A 153 -4.94 -11.07 -7.03
CA GLN A 153 -3.99 -10.16 -7.69
C GLN A 153 -4.53 -8.72 -7.80
N ASN A 154 -5.38 -8.30 -6.85
CA ASN A 154 -5.89 -6.94 -6.84
C ASN A 154 -4.77 -5.94 -6.49
N ASN A 155 -4.87 -4.74 -7.05
CA ASN A 155 -3.93 -3.67 -6.74
C ASN A 155 -4.03 -3.28 -5.27
N VAL A 156 -2.88 -3.12 -4.62
CA VAL A 156 -2.76 -2.62 -3.25
C VAL A 156 -1.92 -1.34 -3.28
N PHE A 157 -2.39 -0.32 -2.58
CA PHE A 157 -1.75 0.98 -2.47
C PHE A 157 -1.51 1.35 -1.01
N VAL A 158 -0.31 1.85 -0.71
CA VAL A 158 0.12 2.16 0.65
C VAL A 158 0.35 3.65 0.86
N GLY A 159 -0.22 4.16 1.95
CA GLY A 159 -0.01 5.53 2.44
C GLY A 159 -0.50 6.63 1.50
N GLY A 160 -0.30 7.89 1.91
CA GLY A 160 -0.87 9.05 1.24
C GLY A 160 -0.38 9.24 -0.21
N GLN A 161 0.79 8.67 -0.52
CA GLN A 161 1.41 8.73 -1.85
C GLN A 161 0.97 7.60 -2.79
N LYS A 162 0.08 6.70 -2.35
CA LYS A 162 -0.40 5.53 -3.13
C LYS A 162 0.75 4.67 -3.67
N TRP A 163 1.69 4.28 -2.83
CA TRP A 163 2.77 3.39 -3.26
C TRP A 163 2.19 2.06 -3.73
N PRO A 164 2.33 1.68 -5.01
CA PRO A 164 1.83 0.41 -5.50
C PRO A 164 2.68 -0.72 -4.94
N THR A 165 2.05 -1.80 -4.53
CA THR A 165 2.78 -3.00 -4.10
C THR A 165 2.61 -4.11 -5.11
N LEU A 166 3.58 -5.02 -5.14
CA LEU A 166 3.40 -6.28 -5.83
C LEU A 166 2.29 -7.08 -5.12
N PRO A 167 1.49 -7.87 -5.87
CA PRO A 167 0.56 -8.80 -5.27
C PRO A 167 1.28 -9.79 -4.35
N GLY A 168 0.72 -10.06 -3.17
CA GLY A 168 1.27 -11.04 -2.22
C GLY A 168 1.28 -10.57 -0.77
N ILE A 169 2.37 -10.88 -0.08
CA ILE A 169 2.59 -10.57 1.34
C ILE A 169 3.28 -9.20 1.43
N LEU A 170 2.66 -8.29 2.18
CA LEU A 170 3.16 -6.95 2.46
C LEU A 170 3.32 -6.77 3.97
N THR A 171 4.56 -6.61 4.43
CA THR A 171 4.85 -6.26 5.82
C THR A 171 4.92 -4.74 5.98
N LEU A 172 4.20 -4.22 6.96
CA LEU A 172 3.98 -2.81 7.24
C LEU A 172 4.55 -2.50 8.63
N THR A 173 5.59 -1.68 8.66
CA THR A 173 6.19 -1.18 9.90
C THR A 173 6.08 0.33 9.98
N ASP A 174 6.05 0.86 11.20
CA ASP A 174 6.23 2.28 11.44
C ASP A 174 7.75 2.55 11.44
N ASN A 175 8.24 3.29 10.44
CA ASN A 175 9.65 3.69 10.34
C ASN A 175 9.79 5.20 10.51
#